data_AF-A0AAC9HT51-F1
#
_entry.id   AF-A0AAC9HT51-F1
#
_cell.length_a   1.000
_cell.length_b   1.000
_cell.length_c   1.000
_cell.angle_alpha   90.00
_cell.angle_beta   90.00
_cell.angle_gamma   90.00
#
_symmetry.space_group_name_H-M   'P 1'
#
loop_
_entity.id
_entity.type
_entity.pdbx_description
1 polymer ?
#
loop_
_entity_poly.entity_id
_entity_poly.type
_entity_poly.pdbx_seq_one_letter_code
_entity_poly.pdbx_strand_id
1 'polypeptide(L)'
;MMISMLAGFTQGPFYYDAGDAHESGTNHDIDDAGEFLKLNDELISQITDWDNEFQSIYNSADPRESDFSSPEAERAWIEKGKVLAARIVQGSPVVSAVDYRADGSITKGTCIIR
;
A
#
# COMPACT_ATOMS: atom_id res chain seq x y z
N MET A 1 -13.19 4.57 -7.86
CA MET A 1 -12.80 3.16 -7.88
C MET A 1 -12.32 2.76 -6.49
N MET A 2 -12.45 1.47 -6.15
CA MET A 2 -11.89 0.92 -4.92
C MET A 2 -10.54 0.27 -5.25
N ILE A 3 -9.53 0.54 -4.42
CA ILE A 3 -8.21 -0.11 -4.49
C ILE A 3 -7.89 -0.75 -3.15
N SER A 4 -7.00 -1.74 -3.14
CA SER A 4 -6.35 -2.19 -1.91
C SER A 4 -4.95 -1.59 -1.82
N MET A 5 -4.58 -1.14 -0.63
CA MET A 5 -3.21 -0.73 -0.31
C MET A 5 -2.65 -1.74 0.70
N LEU A 6 -1.59 -2.44 0.31
CA LEU A 6 -0.96 -3.48 1.12
C LEU A 6 0.52 -3.59 0.76
N ALA A 7 1.34 -3.99 1.72
CA ALA A 7 2.74 -4.29 1.49
C ALA A 7 2.93 -5.80 1.34
N GLY A 8 3.75 -6.16 0.37
CA GLY A 8 4.25 -7.52 0.17
C GLY A 8 5.70 -7.44 -0.24
N PHE A 9 6.53 -8.37 0.23
CA PHE A 9 7.93 -8.36 -0.16
C PHE A 9 8.07 -8.46 -1.68
N THR A 10 8.90 -7.59 -2.24
CA THR A 10 9.17 -7.47 -3.68
C THR A 10 7.92 -7.20 -4.53
N GLN A 11 6.89 -6.56 -3.97
CA GLN A 11 5.63 -6.25 -4.65
C GLN A 11 5.33 -4.76 -4.50
N GLY A 12 4.66 -4.17 -5.50
CA GLY A 12 4.16 -2.80 -5.41
C GLY A 12 3.02 -2.65 -4.39
N PRO A 13 2.80 -1.42 -3.88
CA PRO A 13 1.96 -1.18 -2.70
C PRO A 13 0.45 -1.17 -2.97
N PHE A 14 0.03 -1.35 -4.24
CA PHE A 14 -1.36 -1.25 -4.64
C PHE A 14 -1.86 -2.47 -5.39
N TYR A 15 -3.04 -2.95 -5.02
CA TYR A 15 -3.74 -4.01 -5.74
C TYR A 15 -5.08 -3.51 -6.25
N TYR A 16 -5.29 -3.57 -7.56
CA TYR A 16 -6.57 -3.25 -8.21
C TYR A 16 -6.65 -3.83 -9.62
N ASP A 17 -7.87 -3.96 -10.12
CA ASP A 17 -8.16 -4.27 -11.52
C ASP A 17 -8.12 -2.96 -12.33
N ALA A 18 -7.15 -2.87 -13.25
CA ALA A 18 -6.96 -1.72 -14.12
C ALA A 18 -7.74 -1.84 -15.46
N GLY A 19 -8.53 -2.91 -15.63
CA GLY A 19 -9.23 -3.23 -16.86
C GLY A 19 -8.36 -3.94 -17.92
N ASP A 20 -7.19 -4.44 -17.52
CA ASP A 20 -6.20 -5.11 -18.36
C ASP A 20 -6.38 -6.64 -18.32
N ALA A 21 -7.52 -7.12 -18.80
CA ALA A 21 -7.82 -8.54 -19.09
C ALA A 21 -7.64 -9.58 -17.95
N HIS A 22 -7.20 -9.19 -16.76
CA HIS A 22 -7.07 -10.04 -15.58
C HIS A 22 -8.31 -9.92 -14.70
N GLU A 23 -9.12 -11.00 -14.63
CA GLU A 23 -10.39 -11.03 -13.87
C GLU A 23 -10.22 -10.79 -12.35
N SER A 24 -9.01 -11.00 -11.85
CA SER A 24 -8.57 -10.62 -10.50
C SER A 24 -7.40 -9.67 -10.68
N GLY A 25 -7.48 -8.44 -10.18
CA GLY A 25 -6.44 -7.41 -10.34
C GLY A 25 -5.02 -7.87 -9.99
N THR A 26 -4.03 -7.01 -10.22
CA THR A 26 -2.61 -7.27 -9.92
C THR A 26 -2.06 -6.25 -8.94
N ASN A 27 -0.90 -6.55 -8.36
CA ASN A 27 -0.10 -5.52 -7.71
C ASN A 27 0.51 -4.61 -8.77
N HIS A 28 0.51 -3.31 -8.48
CA HIS A 28 1.04 -2.25 -9.36
C HIS A 28 2.17 -1.52 -8.66
N ASP A 29 3.23 -1.27 -9.42
CA ASP A 29 4.34 -0.43 -8.97
C ASP A 29 3.86 1.02 -8.74
N ILE A 30 4.55 1.72 -7.84
CA ILE A 30 4.09 3.02 -7.35
C ILE A 30 4.01 4.09 -8.44
N ASP A 31 4.93 4.04 -9.42
CA ASP A 31 5.00 5.04 -10.49
C ASP A 31 3.81 4.90 -11.45
N ASP A 32 3.56 3.69 -11.95
CA ASP A 32 2.42 3.38 -12.82
C ASP A 32 1.08 3.64 -12.11
N ALA A 33 0.99 3.23 -10.85
CA ALA A 33 -0.20 3.49 -10.04
C ALA A 33 -0.39 4.98 -9.74
N GLY A 34 0.68 5.74 -9.53
CA GLY A 34 0.64 7.18 -9.33
C GLY A 34 -0.01 7.90 -10.51
N GLU A 35 0.39 7.55 -11.74
CA GLU A 35 -0.22 8.10 -12.95
C GLU A 35 -1.68 7.68 -13.11
N PHE A 36 -1.99 6.39 -12.94
CA PHE A 36 -3.34 5.86 -13.14
C PHE A 36 -4.32 6.41 -12.10
N LEU A 37 -3.92 6.41 -10.82
CA LEU A 37 -4.72 6.89 -9.70
C LEU A 37 -4.67 8.42 -9.55
N LYS A 38 -3.92 9.12 -10.41
CA LYS A 38 -3.79 10.59 -10.41
C LYS A 38 -3.35 11.12 -9.03
N LEU A 39 -2.33 10.49 -8.45
CA LEU A 39 -1.69 10.93 -7.21
C LEU A 39 -0.67 12.04 -7.51
N ASN A 40 -0.40 12.90 -6.53
CA ASN A 40 0.66 13.90 -6.66
C ASN A 40 2.02 13.33 -6.23
N ASP A 41 3.09 13.97 -6.70
CA ASP A 41 4.47 13.52 -6.46
C ASP A 41 4.83 13.41 -4.97
N GLU A 42 4.29 14.31 -4.13
CA GLU A 42 4.52 14.28 -2.68
C GLU A 42 3.95 13.00 -2.05
N LEU A 43 2.72 12.63 -2.43
CA LEU A 43 2.05 11.44 -1.92
C LEU A 43 2.71 10.17 -2.47
N ILE A 44 3.11 10.17 -3.74
CA ILE A 44 3.91 9.09 -4.35
C ILE A 44 5.17 8.86 -3.52
N SER A 45 5.96 9.90 -3.27
CA SER A 45 7.20 9.81 -2.48
C SER A 45 6.95 9.26 -1.08
N GLN A 46 5.89 9.70 -0.39
CA GLN A 46 5.60 9.24 0.96
C GLN A 46 5.15 7.78 1.03
N ILE A 47 4.45 7.30 0.00
CA ILE A 47 4.05 5.89 -0.11
C ILE A 47 5.27 5.03 -0.47
N THR A 48 6.13 5.50 -1.36
CA THR A 48 7.43 4.86 -1.65
C THR A 48 8.26 4.71 -0.37
N ASP A 49 8.36 5.76 0.46
CA ASP A 49 9.08 5.68 1.73
C ASP A 49 8.44 4.67 2.70
N TRP A 50 7.11 4.63 2.77
CA TRP A 50 6.38 3.67 3.59
C TRP A 50 6.58 2.22 3.13
N ASP A 51 6.57 1.96 1.81
CA ASP A 51 6.84 0.62 1.28
C ASP A 51 8.31 0.23 1.50
N ASN A 52 9.26 1.14 1.24
CA ASN A 52 10.69 0.92 1.49
C ASN A 52 11.00 0.57 2.95
N GLU A 53 10.30 1.17 3.92
CA GLU A 53 10.40 0.78 5.33
C GLU A 53 10.07 -0.71 5.51
N PHE A 54 9.01 -1.21 4.88
CA PHE A 54 8.65 -2.63 4.90
C PHE A 54 9.65 -3.50 4.12
N GLN A 55 10.04 -3.09 2.91
CA GLN A 55 11.03 -3.85 2.14
C GLN A 55 12.38 -3.97 2.87
N SER A 56 12.74 -2.99 3.72
CA SER A 56 13.99 -2.99 4.47
C SER A 56 14.09 -4.07 5.56
N ILE A 57 12.95 -4.58 6.05
CA ILE A 57 12.94 -5.67 7.05
C ILE A 57 13.09 -7.05 6.41
N TYR A 58 13.12 -7.13 5.07
CA TYR A 58 13.23 -8.39 4.36
C TYR A 58 14.56 -9.10 4.64
N ASN A 59 14.48 -10.28 5.25
CA ASN A 59 15.63 -11.14 5.45
C ASN A 59 15.77 -12.12 4.28
N SER A 60 16.63 -11.78 3.31
CA SER A 60 16.87 -12.63 2.14
C SER A 60 17.47 -14.02 2.45
N ALA A 61 18.12 -14.18 3.60
CA ALA A 61 18.70 -15.47 4.02
C ALA A 61 17.65 -16.40 4.65
N ASP A 62 16.71 -15.84 5.42
CA ASP A 62 15.52 -16.54 5.88
C ASP A 62 14.30 -15.61 5.88
N PRO A 63 13.48 -15.62 4.81
CA PRO A 63 12.32 -14.74 4.69
C PRO A 63 11.31 -14.86 5.83
N ARG A 64 11.28 -16.00 6.54
CA ARG A 64 10.38 -16.23 7.69
C ARG A 64 10.78 -15.40 8.92
N GLU A 65 12.02 -14.94 8.97
CA GLU A 65 12.57 -14.10 10.03
C GLU A 65 12.66 -12.62 9.59
N SER A 66 11.82 -12.21 8.62
CA SER A 66 11.66 -10.80 8.26
C SER A 66 10.71 -10.16 9.27
N ASP A 67 11.23 -9.32 10.14
CA ASP A 67 10.45 -8.74 11.23
C ASP A 67 10.87 -7.30 11.50
N PHE A 68 9.93 -6.51 12.01
CA PHE A 68 10.24 -5.17 12.49
C PHE A 68 11.16 -5.26 13.71
N SER A 69 11.97 -4.22 13.92
CA SER A 69 12.89 -4.18 15.07
C SER A 69 12.17 -4.20 16.43
N SER A 70 10.90 -3.79 16.46
CA SER A 70 10.02 -3.90 17.63
C SER A 70 8.54 -3.81 17.25
N PRO A 71 7.63 -4.24 18.14
CA PRO A 71 6.18 -4.06 17.94
C PRO A 71 5.75 -2.59 17.82
N GLU A 72 6.48 -1.66 18.42
CA GLU A 72 6.22 -0.22 18.31
C GLU A 72 6.57 0.31 16.92
N ALA A 73 7.65 -0.21 16.31
CA ALA A 73 8.04 0.14 14.95
C ALA A 73 6.99 -0.34 13.93
N GLU A 74 6.54 -1.58 14.07
CA GLU A 74 5.44 -2.13 13.26
C GLU A 74 4.18 -1.28 13.40
N ARG A 75 3.78 -0.95 14.64
CA ARG A 75 2.59 -0.11 14.90
C ARG A 75 2.71 1.27 14.27
N ALA A 76 3.87 1.91 14.37
CA ALA A 76 4.12 3.22 13.78
C ALA A 76 4.01 3.16 12.25
N TRP A 77 4.57 2.12 11.63
CA TRP A 77 4.45 1.86 10.20
C TRP A 77 2.99 1.63 9.76
N ILE A 78 2.22 0.85 10.54
CA ILE A 78 0.79 0.62 10.30
C ILE A 78 0.00 1.94 10.34
N GLU A 79 0.22 2.78 11.35
CA GLU A 79 -0.47 4.07 11.48
C GLU A 79 -0.09 5.04 10.37
N LYS A 80 1.19 5.06 9.94
CA LYS A 80 1.64 5.84 8.78
C LYS A 80 0.86 5.43 7.53
N GLY A 81 0.71 4.13 7.27
CA GLY A 81 -0.07 3.64 6.12
C GLY A 81 -1.56 4.03 6.16
N LYS A 82 -2.19 4.06 7.35
CA LYS A 82 -3.58 4.56 7.49
C LYS A 82 -3.71 6.03 7.09
N VAL A 83 -2.76 6.87 7.51
CA VAL A 83 -2.73 8.29 7.15
C VAL A 83 -2.58 8.46 5.64
N LEU A 84 -1.69 7.67 5.02
CA LEU A 84 -1.48 7.70 3.56
C LEU A 84 -2.73 7.24 2.81
N ALA A 85 -3.38 6.15 3.23
CA ALA A 85 -4.63 5.69 2.64
C ALA A 85 -5.74 6.75 2.69
N ALA A 86 -5.86 7.47 3.81
CA ALA A 86 -6.79 8.60 3.91
C ALA A 86 -6.43 9.76 2.94
N ARG A 87 -5.13 10.08 2.79
CA ARG A 87 -4.66 11.09 1.85
C ARG A 87 -4.93 10.71 0.39
N ILE A 88 -4.83 9.44 0.03
CA ILE A 88 -5.18 8.95 -1.32
C ILE A 88 -6.64 9.25 -1.63
N VAL A 89 -7.55 8.89 -0.72
CA VAL A 89 -8.99 9.11 -0.91
C VAL A 89 -9.34 10.60 -1.02
N GLN A 90 -8.64 11.47 -0.29
CA GLN A 90 -8.85 12.91 -0.34
C GLN A 90 -8.25 13.57 -1.58
N GLY A 91 -7.07 13.12 -2.02
CA GLY A 91 -6.26 13.75 -3.06
C GLY A 91 -6.51 13.21 -4.46
N SER A 92 -6.92 11.95 -4.60
CA SER A 92 -7.21 11.36 -5.90
C SER A 92 -8.63 11.69 -6.36
N PRO A 93 -8.83 12.15 -7.61
CA PRO A 93 -10.16 12.32 -8.19
C PRO A 93 -10.82 10.99 -8.59
N VAL A 94 -10.06 9.89 -8.68
CA VAL A 94 -10.55 8.59 -9.17
C VAL A 94 -10.73 7.56 -8.06
N VAL A 95 -10.02 7.67 -6.95
CA VAL A 95 -10.15 6.75 -5.81
C VAL A 95 -11.32 7.16 -4.93
N SER A 96 -12.26 6.23 -4.70
CA SER A 96 -13.44 6.43 -3.86
C SER A 96 -13.35 5.71 -2.52
N ALA A 97 -12.50 4.69 -2.43
CA ALA A 97 -12.21 3.93 -1.20
C ALA A 97 -10.86 3.23 -1.31
N VAL A 98 -10.17 3.08 -0.17
CA VAL A 98 -8.95 2.29 -0.03
C VAL A 98 -9.19 1.21 1.02
N ASP A 99 -9.10 -0.06 0.62
CA ASP A 99 -9.02 -1.20 1.53
C ASP A 99 -7.58 -1.35 2.01
N TYR A 100 -7.25 -0.63 3.09
CA TYR A 100 -5.90 -0.63 3.66
C TYR A 100 -5.69 -1.88 4.51
N ARG A 101 -4.68 -2.68 4.17
CA ARG A 101 -4.45 -4.00 4.76
C ARG A 101 -3.10 -4.16 5.45
N ALA A 102 -2.25 -3.12 5.45
CA ALA A 102 -0.86 -3.21 5.90
C ALA A 102 -0.14 -4.38 5.19
N ASP A 103 0.57 -5.24 5.92
CA ASP A 103 1.20 -6.48 5.43
C ASP A 103 0.22 -7.67 5.36
N GLY A 104 -1.09 -7.41 5.48
CA GLY A 104 -2.14 -8.42 5.59
C GLY A 104 -2.66 -8.60 7.03
N SER A 105 -2.01 -7.97 8.02
CA SER A 105 -2.47 -7.96 9.42
C SER A 105 -3.82 -7.28 9.64
N ILE A 106 -4.23 -6.38 8.74
CA ILE A 106 -5.57 -5.77 8.78
C ILE A 106 -6.53 -6.57 7.88
N THR A 107 -7.65 -7.00 8.46
CA THR A 107 -8.68 -7.77 7.77
C THR A 107 -9.25 -7.01 6.57
N LYS A 108 -9.30 -7.71 5.43
CA LYS A 108 -9.93 -7.26 4.20
C LYS A 108 -11.34 -6.71 4.44
N GLY A 109 -11.66 -5.60 3.80
CA GLY A 109 -12.97 -4.95 3.88
C GLY A 109 -13.03 -3.82 4.91
N THR A 110 -11.94 -3.52 5.60
CA THR A 110 -11.82 -2.35 6.47
C THR A 110 -11.47 -1.12 5.62
N CYS A 111 -12.45 -0.66 4.85
CA CYS A 111 -12.23 0.41 3.87
C CYS A 111 -12.18 1.80 4.52
N ILE A 112 -11.20 2.59 4.12
CA ILE A 112 -11.20 4.05 4.29
C ILE A 112 -11.95 4.64 3.10
N ILE A 113 -12.98 5.40 3.37
CA ILE A 113 -13.88 6.00 2.37
C ILE A 113 -13.81 7.53 2.42
N ARG A 114 -14.27 8.16 1.34
CA ARG A 114 -14.32 9.63 1.22
C ARG A 114 -15.42 10.25 2.08
#